data_AF-W5PDM4-F1
#
_entry.id   AF-W5PDM4-F1
#
_cell.length_a   1.000
_cell.length_b   1.000
_cell.length_c   1.000
_cell.angle_alpha   90.00
_cell.angle_beta   90.00
_cell.angle_gamma   90.00
#
_symmetry.space_group_name_H-M   'P 1'
#
loop_
_entity.id
_entity.type
_entity.pdbx_description
1 polymer ?
#
loop_
_entity_poly.entity_id
_entity_poly.type
_entity_poly.pdbx_seq_one_letter_code
_entity_poly.pdbx_strand_id
1 'polypeptide(L)'
;MRDEKTAQEQGSALPSTSSFFSFLLGADLCGNMPCTCTWRNWRQWIRPLAVVLYLLSIVVAVPLCVWELQKLEVGIHTKAWFIAGIFLLLTIPISLWVILQHLVHYTQPELQKPIIRILWMVPIYSLDSWIALKYPSIAIYVDTCRECYEAYVIYNFMGFLTNYLTNRYPNLVLIIEAKDQQKHFPPLCCCPPWTMGEVLLFRCKLGVLQYTVVRPFTTIIALVCELLGIYDEGNFSFSNAWTYLVIINNMSQLFAMYCLLLFYKVLKEELSPIQPVGKFLCVKLVVFVSFWQAVVIALLVKVGVISEKHTWEWQTVEAVATGLQDFIICIEMFLAAIAHHYTFSYKPYVQEAEEGSCFDSFLAMWDVSDIRDDISEQVRHVGRTVMGHPRDLSCFISRNITNLR
;
A
#
# COMPACT_ATOMS: atom_id res chain seq x y z
N MET A 1 5.23 42.18 -17.71
CA MET A 1 5.71 41.79 -19.05
C MET A 1 6.92 40.91 -18.81
N ARG A 2 6.76 39.59 -18.90
CA ARG A 2 6.93 38.80 -20.14
C ARG A 2 8.44 38.51 -20.30
N ASP A 3 9.01 37.32 -20.42
CA ASP A 3 8.63 35.90 -20.56
C ASP A 3 9.94 35.13 -20.25
N GLU A 4 9.96 33.99 -19.56
CA GLU A 4 9.66 32.62 -20.01
C GLU A 4 10.88 31.88 -20.66
N LYS A 5 11.02 30.60 -20.24
CA LYS A 5 11.69 29.44 -20.89
C LYS A 5 13.20 29.23 -20.72
N THR A 6 13.54 28.19 -19.94
CA THR A 6 13.77 26.85 -20.53
C THR A 6 13.57 25.75 -19.49
N ALA A 7 12.47 25.02 -19.63
CA ALA A 7 12.20 23.72 -19.02
C ALA A 7 11.88 22.75 -20.16
N GLN A 8 12.69 21.70 -20.31
CA GLN A 8 12.50 20.48 -21.11
C GLN A 8 13.85 19.73 -20.98
N GLU A 9 13.99 18.44 -20.71
CA GLU A 9 13.16 17.25 -20.92
C GLU A 9 13.59 16.20 -19.88
N GLN A 10 12.66 15.47 -19.29
CA GLN A 10 12.98 14.14 -18.74
C GLN A 10 11.86 13.19 -19.14
N GLY A 11 12.02 12.67 -20.36
CA GLY A 11 11.22 11.62 -20.93
C GLY A 11 11.48 10.30 -20.22
N SER A 12 10.40 9.58 -19.97
CA SER A 12 10.35 8.19 -19.53
C SER A 12 11.04 7.25 -20.53
N ALA A 13 12.13 6.62 -20.12
CA ALA A 13 12.66 5.42 -20.76
C ALA A 13 12.63 4.28 -19.74
N LEU A 14 11.95 3.17 -20.07
CA LEU A 14 12.10 1.90 -19.34
C LEU A 14 13.60 1.50 -19.35
N PRO A 15 14.16 1.00 -18.24
CA PRO A 15 15.55 0.59 -18.25
C PRO A 15 15.73 -0.70 -19.06
N SER A 16 16.73 -0.69 -19.94
CA SER A 16 17.23 -1.90 -20.60
C SER A 16 17.81 -2.88 -19.58
N THR A 17 17.78 -4.18 -19.90
CA THR A 17 18.29 -5.29 -19.08
C THR A 17 19.72 -5.13 -18.55
N SER A 18 20.52 -4.23 -19.14
CA SER A 18 21.87 -3.86 -18.66
C SER A 18 21.87 -3.06 -17.35
N SER A 19 20.86 -2.22 -17.12
CA SER A 19 20.72 -1.43 -15.88
C SER A 19 20.34 -2.31 -14.69
N PHE A 20 19.62 -3.41 -14.92
CA PHE A 20 19.25 -4.39 -13.89
C PHE A 20 20.47 -5.12 -13.30
N PHE A 21 21.42 -5.51 -14.15
CA PHE A 21 22.69 -6.12 -13.70
C PHE A 21 23.61 -5.10 -13.02
N SER A 22 23.63 -3.85 -13.51
CA SER A 22 24.41 -2.75 -12.92
C SER A 22 23.87 -2.34 -11.54
N PHE A 23 22.54 -2.42 -11.34
CA PHE A 23 21.83 -2.22 -10.08
C PHE A 23 22.09 -3.36 -9.08
N LEU A 24 22.09 -4.63 -9.52
CA LEU A 24 22.47 -5.78 -8.70
C LEU A 24 23.96 -5.77 -8.29
N LEU A 25 24.84 -5.22 -9.11
CA LEU A 25 26.28 -5.09 -8.83
C LEU A 25 26.70 -3.78 -8.13
N GLY A 26 25.77 -2.85 -7.86
CA GLY A 26 26.09 -1.59 -7.17
C GLY A 26 27.00 -0.63 -7.96
N ALA A 27 26.98 -0.68 -9.29
CA ALA A 27 27.90 0.07 -10.16
C ALA A 27 27.64 1.59 -10.19
N ASP A 28 26.44 2.06 -9.83
CA ASP A 28 26.11 3.50 -9.78
C ASP A 28 26.69 4.23 -8.56
N LEU A 29 27.46 3.56 -7.69
CA LEU A 29 28.16 4.18 -6.56
C LEU A 29 29.55 4.73 -6.91
N CYS A 30 30.04 4.50 -8.13
CA CYS A 30 31.43 4.83 -8.52
C CYS A 30 31.55 6.04 -9.46
N GLY A 31 30.59 6.98 -9.40
CA GLY A 31 30.64 8.23 -10.17
C GLY A 31 30.89 9.42 -9.24
N ASN A 32 32.17 9.78 -9.06
CA ASN A 32 32.69 10.95 -8.34
C ASN A 32 32.56 10.94 -6.81
N MET A 33 33.62 10.54 -6.10
CA MET A 33 34.00 11.16 -4.83
C MET A 33 35.50 10.95 -4.51
N PRO A 34 36.15 11.92 -3.84
CA PRO A 34 37.59 11.97 -3.63
C PRO A 34 38.06 10.97 -2.57
N CYS A 35 39.27 10.46 -2.78
CA CYS A 35 39.93 9.49 -1.90
C CYS A 35 40.32 10.14 -0.56
N THR A 36 39.49 9.98 0.47
CA THR A 36 39.91 10.13 1.88
C THR A 36 39.38 8.98 2.72
N CYS A 37 40.28 8.10 3.13
CA CYS A 37 40.00 6.94 3.98
C CYS A 37 39.85 7.38 5.44
N THR A 38 38.62 7.44 5.94
CA THR A 38 38.33 7.64 7.36
C THR A 38 37.44 6.50 7.88
N TRP A 39 37.76 5.97 9.05
CA TRP A 39 37.14 4.84 9.78
C TRP A 39 35.59 4.84 9.86
N ARG A 40 34.96 6.00 9.61
CA ARG A 40 33.51 6.20 9.59
C ARG A 40 32.81 5.59 8.34
N ASN A 41 33.55 5.29 7.27
CA ASN A 41 33.00 4.71 6.02
C ASN A 41 32.80 3.17 6.05
N TRP A 42 33.27 2.45 7.07
CA TRP A 42 33.21 0.98 7.05
C TRP A 42 31.76 0.44 7.14
N ARG A 43 30.88 1.14 7.88
CA ARG A 43 29.43 0.82 7.94
C ARG A 43 28.71 1.01 6.60
N GLN A 44 29.20 1.89 5.73
CA GLN A 44 28.61 2.14 4.42
C GLN A 44 28.96 1.06 3.39
N TRP A 45 30.11 0.39 3.53
CA TRP A 45 30.55 -0.70 2.64
C TRP A 45 30.10 -2.09 3.11
N ILE A 46 30.01 -2.33 4.42
CA ILE A 46 29.52 -3.62 4.98
C ILE A 46 28.09 -3.91 4.52
N ARG A 47 27.25 -2.89 4.44
CA ARG A 47 25.83 -3.00 4.11
C ARG A 47 25.59 -3.50 2.66
N PRO A 48 26.14 -2.87 1.60
CA PRO A 48 26.03 -3.40 0.24
C PRO A 48 26.79 -4.71 0.06
N LEU A 49 27.93 -4.90 0.74
CA LEU A 49 28.68 -6.17 0.71
C LEU A 49 27.85 -7.33 1.28
N ALA A 50 27.14 -7.12 2.39
CA ALA A 50 26.26 -8.13 2.98
C ALA A 50 25.07 -8.45 2.07
N VAL A 51 24.49 -7.44 1.40
CA VAL A 51 23.41 -7.64 0.42
C VAL A 51 23.91 -8.40 -0.81
N VAL A 52 25.10 -8.07 -1.32
CA VAL A 52 25.72 -8.77 -2.45
C VAL A 52 26.08 -10.20 -2.08
N LEU A 53 26.64 -10.43 -0.89
CA LEU A 53 26.93 -11.78 -0.38
C LEU A 53 25.64 -12.59 -0.17
N TYR A 54 24.56 -11.96 0.29
CA TYR A 54 23.26 -12.61 0.45
C TYR A 54 22.63 -12.95 -0.90
N LEU A 55 22.65 -12.02 -1.87
CA LEU A 55 22.18 -12.27 -3.24
C LEU A 55 23.02 -13.36 -3.92
N LEU A 56 24.34 -13.36 -3.75
CA LEU A 56 25.22 -14.44 -4.21
C LEU A 56 24.88 -15.77 -3.54
N SER A 57 24.58 -15.76 -2.24
CA SER A 57 24.16 -16.96 -1.52
C SER A 57 22.85 -17.53 -2.07
N ILE A 58 21.90 -16.66 -2.46
CA ILE A 58 20.66 -17.09 -3.13
C ILE A 58 20.96 -17.61 -4.54
N VAL A 59 21.74 -16.88 -5.34
CA VAL A 59 22.09 -17.28 -6.71
C VAL A 59 22.83 -18.62 -6.76
N VAL A 60 23.51 -19.02 -5.69
CA VAL A 60 24.15 -20.34 -5.58
C VAL A 60 23.23 -21.39 -4.93
N ALA A 61 22.52 -21.04 -3.86
CA ALA A 61 21.63 -21.97 -3.16
C ALA A 61 20.40 -22.36 -4.00
N VAL A 62 19.89 -21.44 -4.81
CA VAL A 62 18.70 -21.65 -5.65
C VAL A 62 18.93 -22.72 -6.73
N PRO A 63 19.97 -22.62 -7.59
CA PRO A 63 20.25 -23.67 -8.56
C PRO A 63 20.59 -25.01 -7.90
N LEU A 64 21.31 -25.00 -6.77
CA LEU A 64 21.65 -26.21 -6.03
C LEU A 64 20.39 -26.92 -5.50
N CYS A 65 19.45 -26.17 -4.94
CA CYS A 65 18.22 -26.76 -4.45
C CYS A 65 17.26 -27.15 -5.58
N VAL A 66 17.20 -26.41 -6.68
CA VAL A 66 16.43 -26.79 -7.89
C VAL A 66 17.00 -28.08 -8.48
N TRP A 67 18.32 -28.26 -8.47
CA TRP A 67 18.96 -29.49 -8.92
C TRP A 67 18.59 -30.69 -8.02
N GLU A 68 18.61 -30.53 -6.69
CA GLU A 68 18.16 -31.59 -5.77
C GLU A 68 16.64 -31.88 -5.87
N LEU A 69 15.82 -30.86 -6.13
CA LEU A 69 14.36 -31.01 -6.35
C LEU A 69 13.99 -31.63 -7.69
N GLN A 70 14.87 -31.57 -8.70
CA GLN A 70 14.69 -32.31 -9.94
C GLN A 70 15.14 -33.77 -9.81
N LYS A 71 16.08 -34.03 -8.91
CA LYS A 71 16.63 -35.37 -8.64
C LYS A 71 15.71 -36.22 -7.78
N LEU A 72 15.01 -35.59 -6.85
CA LEU A 72 13.90 -36.18 -6.11
C LEU A 72 12.63 -35.96 -6.95
N GLU A 73 11.89 -37.00 -7.32
CA GLU A 73 10.60 -36.89 -8.04
C GLU A 73 9.50 -36.28 -7.12
N VAL A 74 9.70 -35.05 -6.67
CA VAL A 74 8.80 -34.40 -5.71
C VAL A 74 7.59 -33.83 -6.43
N GLY A 75 6.43 -33.90 -5.78
CA GLY A 75 5.16 -33.36 -6.24
C GLY A 75 5.22 -31.88 -6.62
N ILE A 76 4.31 -31.47 -7.51
CA ILE A 76 4.25 -30.12 -8.11
C ILE A 76 4.10 -29.03 -7.05
N HIS A 77 3.44 -29.32 -5.92
CA HIS A 77 3.20 -28.34 -4.85
C HIS A 77 4.48 -28.01 -4.10
N THR A 78 5.31 -29.03 -3.88
CA THR A 78 6.60 -28.83 -3.24
C THR A 78 7.52 -28.01 -4.14
N LYS A 79 7.44 -28.19 -5.46
CA LYS A 79 8.16 -27.37 -6.44
C LYS A 79 7.66 -25.92 -6.43
N ALA A 80 6.35 -25.70 -6.48
CA ALA A 80 5.75 -24.35 -6.47
C ALA A 80 6.07 -23.60 -5.16
N TRP A 81 5.88 -24.24 -4.01
CA TRP A 81 6.22 -23.66 -2.70
C TRP A 81 7.71 -23.33 -2.58
N PHE A 82 8.57 -24.20 -3.09
CA PHE A 82 10.01 -23.97 -3.07
C PHE A 82 10.40 -22.76 -3.93
N ILE A 83 9.91 -22.70 -5.17
CA ILE A 83 10.16 -21.58 -6.08
C ILE A 83 9.60 -20.28 -5.50
N ALA A 84 8.38 -20.28 -4.94
CA ALA A 84 7.82 -19.12 -4.24
C ALA A 84 8.71 -18.67 -3.06
N GLY A 85 9.26 -19.63 -2.30
CA GLY A 85 10.21 -19.35 -1.22
C GLY A 85 11.49 -18.66 -1.69
N ILE A 86 11.95 -18.94 -2.91
CA ILE A 86 13.08 -18.26 -3.51
C ILE A 86 12.75 -16.79 -3.80
N PHE A 87 11.58 -16.53 -4.41
CA PHE A 87 11.12 -15.16 -4.65
C PHE A 87 10.90 -14.40 -3.34
N LEU A 88 10.40 -15.05 -2.29
CA LEU A 88 10.32 -14.49 -0.94
C LEU A 88 11.71 -14.09 -0.42
N LEU A 89 12.69 -14.98 -0.50
CA LEU A 89 14.06 -14.71 -0.05
C LEU A 89 14.73 -13.60 -0.85
N LEU A 90 14.36 -13.39 -2.12
CA LEU A 90 14.81 -12.23 -2.90
C LEU A 90 14.07 -10.93 -2.52
N THR A 91 12.78 -11.01 -2.24
CA THR A 91 11.90 -9.86 -1.95
C THR A 91 12.21 -9.23 -0.60
N ILE A 92 12.34 -10.04 0.46
CA ILE A 92 12.52 -9.57 1.84
C ILE A 92 13.75 -8.65 1.99
N PRO A 93 14.97 -9.01 1.55
CA PRO A 93 16.15 -8.15 1.69
C PRO A 93 16.05 -6.86 0.89
N ILE A 94 15.48 -6.90 -0.32
CA ILE A 94 15.29 -5.69 -1.14
C ILE A 94 14.38 -4.73 -0.38
N SER A 95 13.23 -5.21 0.10
CA SER A 95 12.30 -4.37 0.86
C SER A 95 12.90 -3.87 2.18
N LEU A 96 13.54 -4.75 2.94
CA LEU A 96 14.21 -4.38 4.19
C LEU A 96 15.32 -3.37 3.95
N TRP A 97 16.06 -3.48 2.84
CA TRP A 97 17.07 -2.49 2.48
C TRP A 97 16.46 -1.11 2.27
N VAL A 98 15.34 -1.01 1.52
CA VAL A 98 14.64 0.28 1.34
C VAL A 98 14.17 0.84 2.68
N ILE A 99 13.58 0.01 3.54
CA ILE A 99 13.12 0.40 4.88
C ILE A 99 14.29 0.90 5.73
N LEU A 100 15.42 0.17 5.74
CA LEU A 100 16.63 0.56 6.47
C LEU A 100 17.21 1.88 5.97
N GLN A 101 17.18 2.15 4.67
CA GLN A 101 17.67 3.43 4.15
C GLN A 101 16.82 4.62 4.62
N HIS A 102 15.49 4.45 4.74
CA HIS A 102 14.61 5.45 5.34
C HIS A 102 14.80 5.59 6.86
N LEU A 103 15.08 4.49 7.56
CA LEU A 103 15.38 4.50 9.00
C LEU A 103 16.72 5.15 9.33
N VAL A 104 17.74 4.96 8.49
CA VAL A 104 19.08 5.53 8.67
C VAL A 104 19.07 7.03 8.40
N HIS A 105 18.35 7.47 7.37
CA HIS A 105 18.21 8.88 7.02
C HIS A 105 16.89 9.45 7.55
N TYR A 106 16.58 9.19 8.83
CA TYR A 106 15.31 9.58 9.44
C TYR A 106 15.31 11.06 9.85
N THR A 107 15.20 11.94 8.86
CA THR A 107 15.28 13.41 9.02
C THR A 107 13.91 14.07 9.15
N GLN A 108 12.89 13.51 8.52
CA GLN A 108 11.52 14.05 8.50
C GLN A 108 10.50 12.98 8.93
N PRO A 109 10.32 12.77 10.25
CA PRO A 109 9.47 11.71 10.79
C PRO A 109 8.02 11.78 10.25
N GLU A 110 7.47 12.99 10.14
CA GLU A 110 6.12 13.27 9.64
C GLU A 110 5.83 12.68 8.24
N LEU A 111 6.86 12.58 7.39
CA LEU A 111 6.73 12.07 6.03
C LEU A 111 7.25 10.64 5.90
N GLN A 112 8.36 10.32 6.58
CA GLN A 112 9.01 9.02 6.45
C GLN A 112 8.27 7.92 7.20
N LYS A 113 7.63 8.22 8.35
CA LYS A 113 6.85 7.24 9.11
C LYS A 113 5.70 6.64 8.28
N PRO A 114 4.84 7.44 7.60
CA PRO A 114 3.87 6.90 6.64
C PRO A 114 4.49 6.12 5.48
N ILE A 115 5.61 6.58 4.90
CA ILE A 115 6.29 5.89 3.79
C ILE A 115 6.76 4.51 4.22
N ILE A 116 7.42 4.40 5.38
CA ILE A 116 7.94 3.13 5.88
C ILE A 116 6.79 2.14 6.12
N ARG A 117 5.66 2.61 6.68
CA ARG A 117 4.45 1.79 6.83
C ARG A 117 3.90 1.32 5.49
N ILE A 118 3.98 2.12 4.43
CA ILE A 118 3.59 1.68 3.08
C ILE A 118 4.58 0.62 2.54
N LEU A 119 5.88 0.78 2.79
CA LEU A 119 6.92 -0.15 2.32
C LEU A 119 6.81 -1.54 2.93
N TRP A 120 6.32 -1.65 4.17
CA TRP A 120 6.07 -2.93 4.85
C TRP A 120 4.96 -3.77 4.20
N MET A 121 4.17 -3.22 3.27
CA MET A 121 3.17 -3.97 2.51
C MET A 121 3.78 -5.14 1.73
N VAL A 122 4.86 -4.89 1.00
CA VAL A 122 5.52 -5.87 0.14
C VAL A 122 6.01 -7.11 0.92
N PRO A 123 6.78 -6.98 2.03
CA PRO A 123 7.26 -8.13 2.77
C PRO A 123 6.11 -8.91 3.44
N ILE A 124 5.09 -8.21 3.95
CA ILE A 124 3.91 -8.85 4.55
C ILE A 124 3.18 -9.70 3.51
N TYR A 125 2.92 -9.14 2.32
CA TYR A 125 2.23 -9.85 1.24
C TYR A 125 3.03 -11.05 0.73
N SER A 126 4.35 -10.90 0.57
CA SER A 126 5.20 -12.00 0.10
C SER A 126 5.25 -13.17 1.10
N LEU A 127 5.28 -12.86 2.41
CA LEU A 127 5.32 -13.86 3.46
C LEU A 127 3.96 -14.55 3.61
N ASP A 128 2.87 -13.78 3.56
CA ASP A 128 1.50 -14.27 3.58
C ASP A 128 1.26 -15.31 2.48
N SER A 129 1.48 -14.96 1.22
CA SER A 129 1.27 -15.88 0.10
C SER A 129 2.15 -17.14 0.18
N TRP A 130 3.38 -17.03 0.69
CA TRP A 130 4.24 -18.20 0.89
C TRP A 130 3.75 -19.12 2.02
N ILE A 131 3.20 -18.56 3.10
CA ILE A 131 2.58 -19.33 4.19
C ILE A 131 1.28 -19.98 3.71
N ALA A 132 0.44 -19.24 2.98
CA ALA A 132 -0.82 -19.73 2.42
C ALA A 132 -0.60 -20.93 1.47
N LEU A 133 0.45 -20.87 0.63
CA LEU A 133 0.90 -21.99 -0.21
C LEU A 133 1.23 -23.27 0.57
N LYS A 134 1.75 -23.14 1.80
CA LYS A 134 2.17 -24.29 2.63
C LYS A 134 1.06 -24.83 3.51
N TYR A 135 0.29 -23.91 4.09
CA TYR A 135 -0.71 -24.19 5.12
C TYR A 135 -2.05 -23.54 4.73
N PRO A 136 -2.84 -24.18 3.87
CA PRO A 136 -4.16 -23.66 3.45
C PRO A 136 -5.11 -23.40 4.63
N SER A 137 -4.98 -24.16 5.72
CA SER A 137 -5.78 -23.97 6.94
C SER A 137 -5.51 -22.64 7.66
N ILE A 138 -4.33 -22.06 7.46
CA ILE A 138 -3.93 -20.78 8.08
C ILE A 138 -4.17 -19.62 7.10
N ALA A 139 -4.28 -19.91 5.79
CA ALA A 139 -4.42 -18.93 4.72
C ALA A 139 -5.54 -17.90 5.00
N ILE A 140 -6.73 -18.35 5.39
CA ILE A 140 -7.88 -17.47 5.71
C ILE A 140 -7.50 -16.38 6.71
N TYR A 141 -6.76 -16.73 7.77
CA TYR A 141 -6.36 -15.77 8.80
C TYR A 141 -5.34 -14.76 8.29
N VAL A 142 -4.34 -15.22 7.53
CA VAL A 142 -3.25 -14.36 7.06
C VAL A 142 -3.72 -13.48 5.90
N ASP A 143 -4.59 -14.00 5.03
CA ASP A 143 -5.31 -13.25 4.00
C ASP A 143 -6.11 -12.11 4.64
N THR A 144 -6.84 -12.41 5.72
CA THR A 144 -7.61 -11.40 6.44
C THR A 144 -6.71 -10.32 7.08
N CYS A 145 -5.54 -10.71 7.61
CA CYS A 145 -4.54 -9.75 8.08
C CYS A 145 -3.98 -8.88 6.95
N ARG A 146 -3.68 -9.48 5.79
CA ARG A 146 -3.23 -8.78 4.57
C ARG A 146 -4.25 -7.73 4.12
N GLU A 147 -5.52 -8.11 4.13
CA GLU A 147 -6.65 -7.25 3.78
C GLU A 147 -6.82 -6.06 4.75
N CYS A 148 -6.63 -6.27 6.05
CA CYS A 148 -6.60 -5.19 7.04
C CYS A 148 -5.41 -4.25 6.83
N TYR A 149 -4.25 -4.82 6.48
CA TYR A 149 -3.05 -4.06 6.19
C TYR A 149 -3.22 -3.16 4.97
N GLU A 150 -3.95 -3.61 3.93
CA GLU A 150 -4.28 -2.76 2.78
C GLU A 150 -4.99 -1.47 3.22
N ALA A 151 -6.02 -1.59 4.07
CA ALA A 151 -6.76 -0.43 4.56
C ALA A 151 -5.86 0.52 5.34
N TYR A 152 -4.98 -0.04 6.18
CA TYR A 152 -3.97 0.72 6.90
C TYR A 152 -2.99 1.46 5.98
N VAL A 153 -2.55 0.84 4.89
CA VAL A 153 -1.65 1.45 3.89
C VAL A 153 -2.33 2.63 3.20
N ILE A 154 -3.60 2.51 2.80
CA ILE A 154 -4.35 3.62 2.17
C ILE A 154 -4.47 4.81 3.12
N TYR A 155 -4.74 4.57 4.41
CA TYR A 155 -4.75 5.63 5.43
C TYR A 155 -3.39 6.31 5.57
N ASN A 156 -2.30 5.55 5.67
CA ASN A 156 -0.96 6.15 5.73
C ASN A 156 -0.63 6.93 4.47
N PHE A 157 -1.11 6.50 3.30
CA PHE A 157 -0.93 7.25 2.07
C PHE A 157 -1.66 8.59 2.11
N MET A 158 -2.90 8.63 2.63
CA MET A 158 -3.62 9.89 2.85
C MET A 158 -2.89 10.80 3.86
N GLY A 159 -2.41 10.22 4.97
CA GLY A 159 -1.60 10.93 5.97
C GLY A 159 -0.32 11.51 5.35
N PHE A 160 0.40 10.72 4.56
CA PHE A 160 1.59 11.15 3.84
C PHE A 160 1.33 12.37 2.94
N LEU A 161 0.29 12.31 2.11
CA LEU A 161 -0.03 13.43 1.20
C LEU A 161 -0.45 14.67 1.98
N THR A 162 -1.22 14.51 3.06
CA THR A 162 -1.64 15.63 3.90
C THR A 162 -0.44 16.27 4.60
N ASN A 163 0.41 15.47 5.25
CA ASN A 163 1.59 15.96 5.98
C ASN A 163 2.55 16.68 5.04
N TYR A 164 2.73 16.17 3.82
CA TYR A 164 3.54 16.83 2.80
C TYR A 164 3.00 18.23 2.47
N LEU A 165 1.68 18.33 2.26
CA LEU A 165 1.05 19.60 1.92
C LEU A 165 1.05 20.59 3.10
N THR A 166 0.76 20.13 4.31
CA THR A 166 0.78 20.98 5.51
C THR A 166 2.17 21.52 5.81
N ASN A 167 3.22 20.69 5.62
CA ASN A 167 4.60 21.13 5.84
C ASN A 167 5.07 22.13 4.77
N ARG A 168 4.66 21.94 3.51
CA ARG A 168 5.05 22.82 2.40
C ARG A 168 4.22 24.11 2.32
N TYR A 169 2.94 24.03 2.68
CA TYR A 169 1.95 25.11 2.54
C TYR A 169 1.18 25.31 3.85
N PRO A 170 1.65 26.19 4.76
CA PRO A 170 0.95 26.46 6.01
C PRO A 170 -0.44 27.08 5.80
N ASN A 171 -0.67 27.74 4.66
CA ASN A 171 -1.97 28.31 4.25
C ASN A 171 -2.76 27.38 3.32
N LEU A 172 -2.59 26.06 3.43
CA LEU A 172 -3.23 25.06 2.55
C LEU A 172 -4.74 25.26 2.42
N VAL A 173 -5.42 25.55 3.53
CA VAL A 173 -6.88 25.76 3.55
C VAL A 173 -7.27 26.92 2.64
N LEU A 174 -6.54 28.04 2.71
CA LEU A 174 -6.81 29.23 1.89
C LEU A 174 -6.53 28.98 0.40
N ILE A 175 -5.51 28.18 0.09
CA ILE A 175 -5.22 27.75 -1.30
C ILE A 175 -6.39 26.93 -1.84
N ILE A 176 -6.96 26.03 -1.03
CA ILE A 176 -8.09 25.19 -1.45
C ILE A 176 -9.37 26.03 -1.57
N GLU A 177 -9.59 26.99 -0.67
CA GLU A 177 -10.73 27.93 -0.74
C GLU A 177 -10.68 28.82 -1.98
N ALA A 178 -9.47 29.20 -2.42
CA ALA A 178 -9.28 29.99 -3.63
C ALA A 178 -9.48 29.19 -4.93
N LYS A 179 -9.57 27.85 -4.87
CA LYS A 179 -9.80 27.00 -6.05
C LYS A 179 -11.29 26.85 -6.35
N ASP A 180 -11.60 26.81 -7.64
CA ASP A 180 -12.97 26.58 -8.12
C ASP A 180 -13.53 25.24 -7.65
N GLN A 181 -14.82 25.23 -7.27
CA GLN A 181 -15.54 24.03 -6.84
C GLN A 181 -15.38 22.89 -7.86
N GLN A 182 -14.74 21.80 -7.42
CA GLN A 182 -14.51 20.66 -8.29
C GLN A 182 -15.73 19.74 -8.31
N LYS A 183 -16.16 19.39 -9.53
CA LYS A 183 -17.19 18.37 -9.74
C LYS A 183 -16.65 16.98 -9.36
N HIS A 184 -17.51 16.21 -8.70
CA HIS A 184 -17.33 14.80 -8.35
C HIS A 184 -17.03 13.94 -9.59
N PHE A 185 -16.25 12.87 -9.43
CA PHE A 185 -16.03 11.89 -10.50
C PHE A 185 -17.28 11.01 -10.72
N PRO A 186 -17.52 10.48 -11.93
CA PRO A 186 -18.54 9.45 -12.14
C PRO A 186 -18.22 8.24 -11.27
N PRO A 187 -19.18 7.61 -10.54
CA PRO A 187 -20.64 7.66 -10.69
C PRO A 187 -21.39 8.67 -9.79
N LEU A 188 -20.72 9.46 -8.95
CA LEU A 188 -21.33 10.41 -8.01
C LEU A 188 -21.49 11.83 -8.60
N CYS A 189 -21.52 11.95 -9.93
CA CYS A 189 -21.65 13.23 -10.64
C CYS A 189 -22.95 13.99 -10.34
N CYS A 190 -23.95 13.32 -9.76
CA CYS A 190 -25.24 13.89 -9.38
C CYS A 190 -25.27 14.44 -7.93
N CYS A 191 -24.22 14.20 -7.13
CA CYS A 191 -24.14 14.74 -5.77
C CYS A 191 -23.69 16.22 -5.79
N PRO A 192 -24.16 17.04 -4.84
CA PRO A 192 -23.69 18.42 -4.72
C PRO A 192 -22.17 18.44 -4.45
N PRO A 193 -21.41 19.35 -5.09
CA PRO A 193 -19.98 19.49 -4.83
C PRO A 193 -19.75 19.78 -3.35
N TRP A 194 -18.68 19.22 -2.79
CA TRP A 194 -18.32 19.52 -1.40
C TRP A 194 -17.79 20.94 -1.29
N THR A 195 -18.08 21.58 -0.15
CA THR A 195 -17.55 22.90 0.18
C THR A 195 -16.02 22.83 0.22
N MET A 196 -15.37 23.73 -0.53
CA MET A 196 -13.92 23.83 -0.56
C MET A 196 -13.36 24.32 0.78
N GLY A 197 -12.04 24.19 0.95
CA GLY A 197 -11.32 24.55 2.16
C GLY A 197 -11.17 23.38 3.14
N GLU A 198 -11.30 23.67 4.42
CA GLU A 198 -11.08 22.72 5.52
C GLU A 198 -12.06 21.54 5.47
N VAL A 199 -13.32 21.81 5.09
CA VAL A 199 -14.37 20.78 5.03
C VAL A 199 -14.05 19.69 4.02
N LEU A 200 -13.47 20.05 2.86
CA LEU A 200 -13.05 19.09 1.85
C LEU A 200 -11.93 18.19 2.38
N LEU A 201 -10.90 18.78 2.99
CA LEU A 201 -9.77 18.05 3.58
C LEU A 201 -10.27 17.07 4.64
N PHE A 202 -11.11 17.55 5.55
CA PHE A 202 -11.71 16.76 6.61
C PHE A 202 -12.53 15.60 6.06
N ARG A 203 -13.42 15.85 5.10
CA ARG A 203 -14.25 14.78 4.50
C ARG A 203 -13.43 13.75 3.74
N CYS A 204 -12.38 14.16 3.04
CA CYS A 204 -11.49 13.21 2.35
C CYS A 204 -10.75 12.32 3.35
N LYS A 205 -10.22 12.91 4.44
CA LYS A 205 -9.60 12.16 5.53
C LYS A 205 -10.58 11.18 6.18
N LEU A 206 -11.78 11.65 6.51
CA LEU A 206 -12.84 10.83 7.11
C LEU A 206 -13.26 9.68 6.19
N GLY A 207 -13.35 9.91 4.87
CA GLY A 207 -13.71 8.87 3.90
C GLY A 207 -12.66 7.77 3.81
N VAL A 208 -11.37 8.10 3.88
CA VAL A 208 -10.30 7.08 3.93
C VAL A 208 -10.26 6.37 5.29
N LEU A 209 -10.45 7.11 6.38
CA LEU A 209 -10.48 6.55 7.73
C LEU A 209 -11.65 5.56 7.91
N GLN A 210 -12.79 5.83 7.28
CA GLN A 210 -13.96 4.95 7.29
C GLN A 210 -13.61 3.52 6.84
N TYR A 211 -12.84 3.36 5.75
CA TYR A 211 -12.41 2.04 5.28
C TYR A 211 -11.45 1.35 6.26
N THR A 212 -10.54 2.11 6.85
CA THR A 212 -9.56 1.61 7.85
C THR A 212 -10.24 1.08 9.10
N VAL A 213 -11.41 1.64 9.46
CA VAL A 213 -12.21 1.17 10.58
C VAL A 213 -13.11 0.00 10.16
N VAL A 214 -13.83 0.13 9.04
CA VAL A 214 -14.77 -0.91 8.58
C VAL A 214 -14.09 -2.25 8.30
N ARG A 215 -12.85 -2.24 7.78
CA ARG A 215 -12.16 -3.48 7.42
C ARG A 215 -11.86 -4.40 8.62
N PRO A 216 -11.26 -3.94 9.74
CA PRO A 216 -11.19 -4.72 10.98
C PRO A 216 -12.54 -5.14 11.55
N PHE A 217 -13.56 -4.29 11.47
CA PHE A 217 -14.90 -4.66 11.96
C PHE A 217 -15.51 -5.81 11.16
N THR A 218 -15.46 -5.74 9.83
CA THR A 218 -15.93 -6.83 8.96
C THR A 218 -15.11 -8.10 9.12
N THR A 219 -13.81 -7.97 9.42
CA THR A 219 -12.92 -9.10 9.76
C THR A 219 -13.38 -9.81 11.03
N ILE A 220 -13.68 -9.06 12.11
CA ILE A 220 -14.18 -9.65 13.35
C ILE A 220 -15.53 -10.35 13.11
N ILE A 221 -16.41 -9.73 12.32
CA ILE A 221 -17.70 -10.33 11.95
C ILE A 221 -17.47 -11.62 11.13
N ALA A 222 -16.54 -11.62 10.17
CA ALA A 222 -16.17 -12.79 9.39
C ALA A 222 -15.72 -13.95 10.29
N LEU A 223 -14.80 -13.69 11.23
CA LEU A 223 -14.31 -14.68 12.19
C LEU A 223 -15.43 -15.24 13.08
N VAL A 224 -16.36 -14.39 13.53
CA VAL A 224 -17.51 -14.84 14.33
C VAL A 224 -18.46 -15.70 13.47
N CYS A 225 -18.71 -15.32 12.23
CA CYS A 225 -19.54 -16.11 11.31
C CYS A 225 -18.91 -17.47 10.97
N GLU A 226 -17.58 -17.53 10.86
CA GLU A 226 -16.80 -18.75 10.65
C GLU A 226 -16.94 -19.69 11.86
N LEU A 227 -16.78 -19.17 13.08
CA LEU A 227 -16.97 -19.97 14.30
C LEU A 227 -18.41 -20.51 14.46
N LEU A 228 -19.40 -19.83 13.88
CA LEU A 228 -20.80 -20.26 13.87
C LEU A 228 -21.13 -21.21 12.71
N GLY A 229 -20.21 -21.44 11.77
CA GLY A 229 -20.41 -22.29 10.59
C GLY A 229 -21.40 -21.72 9.56
N ILE A 230 -21.60 -20.41 9.54
CA ILE A 230 -22.49 -19.70 8.57
C ILE A 230 -21.66 -18.98 7.48
N TYR A 231 -20.34 -19.04 7.60
CA TYR A 231 -19.40 -18.42 6.66
C TYR A 231 -19.00 -19.43 5.58
N ASP A 232 -19.78 -19.47 4.51
CA ASP A 232 -19.45 -20.26 3.32
C ASP A 232 -18.58 -19.42 2.36
N GLU A 233 -17.26 -19.60 2.41
CA GLU A 233 -16.33 -18.93 1.50
C GLU A 233 -16.57 -19.31 0.03
N GLY A 234 -16.49 -18.31 -0.87
CA GLY A 234 -16.56 -18.52 -2.32
C GLY A 234 -17.96 -18.84 -2.89
N ASN A 235 -18.97 -19.05 -2.03
CA ASN A 235 -20.35 -19.29 -2.47
C ASN A 235 -21.15 -17.98 -2.52
N PHE A 236 -21.38 -17.48 -3.74
CA PHE A 236 -22.20 -16.30 -4.02
C PHE A 236 -23.71 -16.61 -3.84
N SER A 237 -24.15 -16.70 -2.60
CA SER A 237 -25.58 -16.75 -2.25
C SER A 237 -25.99 -15.52 -1.46
N PHE A 238 -27.22 -15.03 -1.70
CA PHE A 238 -27.83 -13.94 -0.93
C PHE A 238 -28.16 -14.34 0.51
N SER A 239 -28.03 -15.61 0.87
CA SER A 239 -28.20 -16.07 2.25
C SER A 239 -26.90 -16.11 3.05
N ASN A 240 -25.75 -15.95 2.41
CA ASN A 240 -24.44 -16.21 3.02
C ASN A 240 -23.82 -14.92 3.56
N ALA A 241 -23.27 -14.99 4.78
CA ALA A 241 -22.63 -13.85 5.43
C ALA A 241 -21.41 -13.34 4.63
N TRP A 242 -20.64 -14.25 4.01
CA TRP A 242 -19.49 -13.94 3.18
C TRP A 242 -19.81 -12.93 2.06
N THR A 243 -20.88 -13.16 1.29
CA THR A 243 -21.30 -12.29 0.19
C THR A 243 -21.55 -10.85 0.65
N TYR A 244 -22.25 -10.67 1.77
CA TYR A 244 -22.53 -9.33 2.30
C TYR A 244 -21.26 -8.63 2.78
N LEU A 245 -20.36 -9.35 3.46
CA LEU A 245 -19.09 -8.80 3.92
C LEU A 245 -18.22 -8.37 2.75
N VAL A 246 -18.15 -9.17 1.68
CA VAL A 246 -17.44 -8.82 0.43
C VAL A 246 -18.02 -7.56 -0.20
N ILE A 247 -19.36 -7.46 -0.32
CA ILE A 247 -20.02 -6.28 -0.90
C ILE A 247 -19.73 -5.03 -0.06
N ILE A 248 -19.89 -5.11 1.27
CA ILE A 248 -19.65 -3.98 2.18
C ILE A 248 -18.19 -3.52 2.09
N ASN A 249 -17.25 -4.47 2.09
CA ASN A 249 -15.83 -4.17 1.99
C ASN A 249 -15.46 -3.50 0.67
N ASN A 250 -15.96 -4.02 -0.46
CA ASN A 250 -15.72 -3.41 -1.76
C ASN A 250 -16.34 -2.01 -1.86
N MET A 251 -17.57 -1.82 -1.38
CA MET A 251 -18.21 -0.50 -1.38
C MET A 251 -17.45 0.52 -0.52
N SER A 252 -17.00 0.11 0.67
CA SER A 252 -16.20 0.95 1.56
C SER A 252 -14.84 1.30 0.95
N GLN A 253 -14.17 0.31 0.35
CA GLN A 253 -12.88 0.51 -0.33
C GLN A 253 -13.04 1.45 -1.54
N LEU A 254 -14.09 1.29 -2.35
CA LEU A 254 -14.39 2.17 -3.49
C LEU A 254 -14.64 3.61 -3.02
N PHE A 255 -15.36 3.79 -1.91
CA PHE A 255 -15.61 5.11 -1.35
C PHE A 255 -14.32 5.78 -0.82
N ALA A 256 -13.48 5.05 -0.08
CA ALA A 256 -12.20 5.57 0.39
C ALA A 256 -11.27 5.96 -0.77
N MET A 257 -11.20 5.11 -1.79
CA MET A 257 -10.42 5.37 -3.01
C MET A 257 -10.96 6.57 -3.78
N TYR A 258 -12.28 6.73 -3.84
CA TYR A 258 -12.93 7.90 -4.42
C TYR A 258 -12.53 9.19 -3.69
N CYS A 259 -12.58 9.20 -2.35
CA CYS A 259 -12.18 10.35 -1.54
C CYS A 259 -10.71 10.72 -1.75
N LEU A 260 -9.83 9.72 -1.81
CA LEU A 260 -8.41 9.92 -2.06
C LEU A 260 -8.13 10.46 -3.48
N LEU A 261 -8.84 9.96 -4.50
CA LEU A 261 -8.74 10.46 -5.88
C LEU A 261 -9.27 11.89 -6.01
N LEU A 262 -10.36 12.22 -5.32
CA LEU A 262 -10.91 13.57 -5.28
C LEU A 262 -9.92 14.54 -4.63
N PHE A 263 -9.34 14.15 -3.49
CA PHE A 263 -8.28 14.90 -2.82
C PHE A 263 -7.10 15.15 -3.76
N TYR A 264 -6.62 14.11 -4.44
CA TYR A 264 -5.53 14.24 -5.40
C TYR A 264 -5.89 15.18 -6.57
N LYS A 265 -7.10 15.10 -7.12
CA LYS A 265 -7.53 15.97 -8.23
C LYS A 265 -7.45 17.45 -7.83
N VAL A 266 -7.90 17.80 -6.64
CA VAL A 266 -7.92 19.19 -6.15
C VAL A 266 -6.49 19.71 -5.91
N LEU A 267 -5.60 18.83 -5.44
CA LEU A 267 -4.25 19.16 -5.00
C LEU A 267 -3.16 18.73 -5.98
N LYS A 268 -3.53 18.37 -7.22
CA LYS A 268 -2.62 17.83 -8.23
C LYS A 268 -1.41 18.72 -8.50
N GLU A 269 -1.64 20.03 -8.56
CA GLU A 269 -0.59 21.03 -8.84
C GLU A 269 0.42 21.09 -7.70
N GLU A 270 -0.07 21.17 -6.46
CA GLU A 270 0.77 21.23 -5.25
C GLU A 270 1.52 19.93 -4.97
N LEU A 271 0.93 18.80 -5.39
CA LEU A 271 1.52 17.47 -5.26
C LEU A 271 2.40 17.07 -6.46
N SER A 272 2.40 17.84 -7.56
CA SER A 272 3.23 17.56 -8.74
C SER A 272 4.72 17.26 -8.43
N PRO A 273 5.42 17.93 -7.49
CA PRO A 273 6.82 17.63 -7.20
C PRO A 273 7.07 16.22 -6.63
N ILE A 274 6.08 15.58 -6.01
CA ILE A 274 6.25 14.25 -5.40
C ILE A 274 5.74 13.09 -6.29
N GLN A 275 5.28 13.39 -7.51
CA GLN A 275 4.71 12.43 -8.46
C GLN A 275 3.78 11.38 -7.78
N PRO A 276 2.69 11.84 -7.15
CA PRO A 276 1.87 11.00 -6.26
C PRO A 276 1.12 9.90 -7.03
N VAL A 277 0.89 10.07 -8.34
CA VAL A 277 0.25 9.04 -9.18
C VAL A 277 1.13 7.79 -9.26
N GLY A 278 2.45 7.95 -9.40
CA GLY A 278 3.37 6.82 -9.42
C GLY A 278 3.35 6.07 -8.08
N LYS A 279 3.38 6.81 -6.97
CA LYS A 279 3.31 6.27 -5.59
C LYS A 279 1.99 5.55 -5.32
N PHE A 280 0.88 6.17 -5.70
CA PHE A 280 -0.46 5.61 -5.56
C PHE A 280 -0.65 4.37 -6.44
N LEU A 281 -0.22 4.44 -7.70
CA LEU A 281 -0.29 3.32 -8.63
C LEU A 281 0.55 2.16 -8.11
N CYS A 282 1.74 2.42 -7.57
CA CYS A 282 2.60 1.38 -6.99
C CYS A 282 1.89 0.62 -5.85
N VAL A 283 1.21 1.34 -4.96
CA VAL A 283 0.43 0.73 -3.87
C VAL A 283 -0.80 0.00 -4.38
N LYS A 284 -1.58 0.61 -5.28
CA LYS A 284 -2.88 0.08 -5.67
C LYS A 284 -2.80 -1.01 -6.74
N LEU A 285 -1.83 -0.91 -7.65
CA LEU A 285 -1.64 -1.87 -8.75
C LEU A 285 -1.37 -3.25 -8.19
N VAL A 286 -0.61 -3.37 -7.08
CA VAL A 286 -0.39 -4.64 -6.38
C VAL A 286 -1.72 -5.34 -6.03
N VAL A 287 -2.65 -4.62 -5.40
CA VAL A 287 -3.95 -5.17 -5.00
C VAL A 287 -4.86 -5.39 -6.20
N PHE A 288 -4.84 -4.47 -7.17
CA PHE A 288 -5.71 -4.55 -8.33
C PHE A 288 -5.34 -5.73 -9.21
N VAL A 289 -4.04 -5.95 -9.44
CA VAL A 289 -3.56 -7.05 -10.26
C VAL A 289 -3.85 -8.38 -9.57
N SER A 290 -3.63 -8.52 -8.26
CA SER A 290 -3.97 -9.75 -7.53
C SER A 290 -5.48 -10.05 -7.54
N PHE A 291 -6.33 -9.03 -7.46
CA PHE A 291 -7.78 -9.20 -7.63
C PHE A 291 -8.16 -9.70 -9.02
N TRP A 292 -7.64 -9.09 -10.09
CA TRP A 292 -7.95 -9.53 -11.45
C TRP A 292 -7.38 -10.91 -11.76
N GLN A 293 -6.25 -11.28 -11.16
CA GLN A 293 -5.73 -12.63 -11.21
C GLN A 293 -6.69 -13.64 -10.59
N ALA A 294 -7.21 -13.36 -9.41
CA ALA A 294 -8.20 -14.20 -8.75
C ALA A 294 -9.42 -14.43 -9.66
N VAL A 295 -9.93 -13.36 -10.28
CA VAL A 295 -11.07 -13.43 -11.21
C VAL A 295 -10.73 -14.26 -12.46
N VAL A 296 -9.56 -14.04 -13.06
CA VAL A 296 -9.12 -14.80 -14.25
C VAL A 296 -8.95 -16.28 -13.90
N ILE A 297 -8.30 -16.61 -12.79
CA ILE A 297 -8.11 -18.01 -12.36
C ILE A 297 -9.47 -18.66 -12.07
N ALA A 298 -10.38 -17.98 -11.38
CA ALA A 298 -11.73 -18.48 -11.14
C ALA A 298 -12.52 -18.71 -12.44
N LEU A 299 -12.33 -17.85 -13.45
CA LEU A 299 -12.90 -18.05 -14.78
C LEU A 299 -12.30 -19.28 -15.47
N LEU A 300 -10.98 -19.48 -15.41
CA LEU A 300 -10.32 -20.66 -15.98
C LEU A 300 -10.80 -21.98 -15.35
N VAL A 301 -11.05 -21.97 -14.03
CA VAL A 301 -11.67 -23.10 -13.32
C VAL A 301 -13.08 -23.36 -13.87
N LYS A 302 -13.91 -22.32 -14.01
CA LYS A 302 -15.28 -22.44 -14.54
C LYS A 302 -15.33 -22.91 -16.00
N VAL A 303 -14.37 -22.49 -16.83
CA VAL A 303 -14.27 -22.91 -18.24
C VAL A 303 -13.75 -24.36 -18.36
N GLY A 304 -13.29 -24.97 -17.26
CA GLY A 304 -12.84 -26.36 -17.24
C GLY A 304 -11.44 -26.56 -17.80
N VAL A 305 -10.66 -25.47 -17.97
CA VAL A 305 -9.24 -25.56 -18.36
C VAL A 305 -8.44 -26.21 -17.22
N ILE A 306 -8.82 -25.93 -15.98
CA ILE A 306 -8.32 -26.59 -14.77
C ILE A 306 -9.37 -27.63 -14.35
N SER A 307 -9.22 -28.87 -14.79
CA SER A 307 -10.19 -29.95 -14.56
C SER A 307 -9.70 -30.97 -13.52
N GLU A 308 -10.62 -31.52 -12.73
CA GLU A 308 -10.39 -32.54 -11.68
C GLU A 308 -9.60 -33.77 -12.16
N LYS A 309 -9.60 -34.09 -13.46
CA LYS A 309 -8.85 -35.25 -13.99
C LYS A 309 -7.33 -35.09 -13.93
N HIS A 310 -6.82 -33.90 -13.64
CA HIS A 310 -5.40 -33.59 -13.45
C HIS A 310 -5.17 -32.93 -12.08
N THR A 311 -5.93 -33.25 -11.03
CA THR A 311 -5.63 -32.78 -9.68
C THR A 311 -4.43 -33.54 -9.11
N TRP A 312 -3.26 -33.11 -9.55
CA TRP A 312 -1.96 -33.41 -8.97
C TRP A 312 -2.03 -33.07 -7.48
N GLU A 313 -2.04 -34.07 -6.59
CA GLU A 313 -1.91 -33.98 -5.12
C GLU A 313 -2.86 -33.05 -4.31
N TRP A 314 -3.54 -32.05 -4.90
CA TRP A 314 -4.52 -31.19 -4.24
C TRP A 314 -5.90 -31.87 -4.26
N GLN A 315 -6.58 -31.89 -3.11
CA GLN A 315 -7.87 -32.57 -2.95
C GLN A 315 -9.03 -31.86 -3.67
N THR A 316 -8.88 -30.58 -4.04
CA THR A 316 -9.96 -29.77 -4.65
C THR A 316 -9.42 -28.78 -5.68
N VAL A 317 -10.24 -28.46 -6.69
CA VAL A 317 -9.86 -27.54 -7.80
C VAL A 317 -9.66 -26.10 -7.30
N GLU A 318 -10.41 -25.71 -6.27
CA GLU A 318 -10.31 -24.41 -5.61
C GLU A 318 -8.95 -24.23 -4.94
N ALA A 319 -8.42 -25.29 -4.30
CA ALA A 319 -7.10 -25.25 -3.66
C ALA A 319 -5.97 -25.04 -4.68
N VAL A 320 -6.11 -25.63 -5.88
CA VAL A 320 -5.17 -25.43 -7.00
C VAL A 320 -5.20 -23.97 -7.46
N ALA A 321 -6.40 -23.40 -7.59
CA ALA A 321 -6.59 -22.02 -8.02
C ALA A 321 -5.98 -21.02 -7.02
N THR A 322 -6.26 -21.19 -5.73
CA THR A 322 -5.71 -20.36 -4.66
C THR A 322 -4.18 -20.50 -4.60
N GLY A 323 -3.65 -21.73 -4.65
CA GLY A 323 -2.19 -21.94 -4.65
C GLY A 323 -1.50 -21.33 -5.88
N LEU A 324 -2.13 -21.37 -7.06
CA LEU A 324 -1.60 -20.70 -8.25
C LEU A 324 -1.59 -19.17 -8.10
N GLN A 325 -2.65 -18.61 -7.50
CA GLN A 325 -2.72 -17.18 -7.21
C GLN A 325 -1.61 -16.76 -6.25
N ASP A 326 -1.45 -17.46 -5.12
CA ASP A 326 -0.40 -17.17 -4.13
C ASP A 326 1.01 -17.29 -4.72
N PHE A 327 1.24 -18.27 -5.59
CA PHE A 327 2.48 -18.41 -6.32
C PHE A 327 2.79 -17.19 -7.20
N ILE A 328 1.79 -16.71 -7.94
CA ILE A 328 1.93 -15.51 -8.78
C ILE A 328 2.19 -14.28 -7.90
N ILE A 329 1.46 -14.11 -6.79
CA ILE A 329 1.65 -12.99 -5.85
C ILE A 329 3.09 -12.95 -5.33
N CYS A 330 3.72 -14.08 -5.01
CA CYS A 330 5.13 -14.09 -4.59
C CYS A 330 6.07 -13.49 -5.65
N ILE A 331 5.83 -13.74 -6.94
CA ILE A 331 6.61 -13.17 -8.05
C ILE A 331 6.32 -11.68 -8.19
N GLU A 332 5.07 -11.28 -8.07
CA GLU A 332 4.67 -9.87 -8.17
C GLU A 332 5.24 -9.03 -7.04
N MET A 333 5.31 -9.57 -5.82
CA MET A 333 5.88 -8.86 -4.68
C MET A 333 7.37 -8.58 -4.89
N PHE A 334 8.09 -9.46 -5.58
CA PHE A 334 9.48 -9.19 -5.98
C PHE A 334 9.57 -8.00 -6.94
N LEU A 335 8.73 -7.95 -7.97
CA LEU A 335 8.68 -6.81 -8.90
C LEU A 335 8.22 -5.53 -8.20
N ALA A 336 7.25 -5.64 -7.29
CA ALA A 336 6.77 -4.54 -6.47
C ALA A 336 7.88 -4.02 -5.53
N ALA A 337 8.71 -4.88 -4.93
CA ALA A 337 9.85 -4.43 -4.11
C ALA A 337 10.79 -3.52 -4.89
N ILE A 338 11.08 -3.89 -6.14
CA ILE A 338 11.90 -3.08 -7.05
C ILE A 338 11.19 -1.76 -7.39
N ALA A 339 9.90 -1.80 -7.74
CA ALA A 339 9.12 -0.60 -8.04
C ALA A 339 9.03 0.35 -6.83
N HIS A 340 8.82 -0.18 -5.63
CA HIS A 340 8.79 0.56 -4.37
C HIS A 340 10.14 1.23 -4.07
N HIS A 341 11.25 0.57 -4.38
CA HIS A 341 12.58 1.16 -4.23
C HIS A 341 12.75 2.45 -5.06
N TYR A 342 12.35 2.42 -6.33
CA TYR A 342 12.47 3.58 -7.21
C TYR A 342 11.44 4.67 -6.87
N THR A 343 10.21 4.26 -6.56
CA THR A 343 9.08 5.17 -6.35
C THR A 343 9.13 5.88 -5.00
N PHE A 344 9.62 5.19 -3.95
CA PHE A 344 9.82 5.73 -2.61
C PHE A 344 11.31 5.87 -2.29
N SER A 345 12.01 6.62 -3.13
CA SER A 345 13.44 6.90 -2.94
C SER A 345 13.72 7.69 -1.67
N TYR A 346 14.77 7.30 -0.94
CA TYR A 346 15.25 7.95 0.28
C TYR A 346 16.14 9.17 0.00
N LYS A 347 16.63 9.33 -1.24
CA LYS A 347 17.53 10.41 -1.67
C LYS A 347 17.12 11.83 -1.22
N PRO A 348 15.84 12.25 -1.29
CA PRO A 348 15.46 13.61 -0.85
C PRO A 348 15.56 13.82 0.67
N TYR A 349 15.68 12.76 1.47
CA TYR A 349 15.76 12.82 2.93
C TYR A 349 17.20 12.71 3.46
N VAL A 350 18.19 12.57 2.58
CA VAL A 350 19.60 12.53 2.95
C VAL A 350 20.05 13.96 3.28
N GLN A 351 20.03 14.30 4.56
CA GLN A 351 20.70 15.48 5.10
C GLN A 351 21.89 15.03 5.95
N GLU A 352 22.97 15.82 6.00
CA GLU A 352 24.16 15.57 6.82
C GLU A 352 23.89 15.76 8.33
N ALA A 353 22.75 15.29 8.84
CA ALA A 353 22.41 15.33 10.26
C ALA A 353 22.96 14.08 10.98
N GLU A 354 23.29 14.24 12.26
CA GLU A 354 23.86 13.19 13.11
C GLU A 354 23.02 11.90 13.06
N GLU A 355 23.69 10.77 12.80
CA GLU A 355 23.07 9.44 12.77
C GLU A 355 22.45 9.13 14.14
N GLY A 356 21.12 9.26 14.25
CA GLY A 356 20.36 8.79 15.41
C GLY A 356 20.46 7.27 15.57
N SER A 357 20.20 6.78 16.78
CA SER A 357 20.15 5.33 17.03
C SER A 357 19.04 4.69 16.20
N CYS A 358 19.40 3.76 15.30
CA CYS A 358 18.46 3.04 14.44
C CYS A 358 17.32 2.35 15.22
N PHE A 359 17.57 1.97 16.48
CA PHE A 359 16.59 1.33 17.33
C PHE A 359 15.50 2.30 17.81
N ASP A 360 15.88 3.55 18.11
CA ASP A 360 14.92 4.59 18.51
C ASP A 360 14.03 4.98 17.32
N SER A 361 14.60 5.09 16.11
CA SER A 361 13.84 5.28 14.88
C SER A 361 12.89 4.11 14.58
N PHE A 362 13.30 2.88 14.89
CA PHE A 362 12.47 1.69 14.72
C PHE A 362 11.30 1.65 15.72
N LEU A 363 11.53 2.00 16.98
CA LEU A 363 10.47 2.12 17.99
C LEU A 363 9.49 3.25 17.65
N ALA A 364 10.00 4.42 17.24
CA ALA A 364 9.17 5.55 16.84
C ALA A 364 8.29 5.25 15.61
N MET A 365 8.74 4.35 14.72
CA MET A 365 7.93 3.88 13.58
C MET A 365 6.69 3.10 14.03
N TRP A 366 6.83 2.23 15.03
CA TRP A 366 5.72 1.37 15.50
C TRP A 366 4.72 2.12 16.39
N ASP A 367 4.96 3.40 16.67
CA ASP A 367 4.03 4.22 17.41
C ASP A 367 2.79 4.56 16.56
N VAL A 368 1.63 4.08 16.99
CA VAL A 368 0.32 4.24 16.33
C VAL A 368 -0.46 5.46 16.88
N SER A 369 0.15 6.25 17.76
CA SER A 369 -0.41 7.48 18.35
C SER A 369 -1.10 8.38 17.32
N ASP A 370 -0.46 8.68 16.20
CA ASP A 370 -1.01 9.55 15.15
C ASP A 370 -2.41 9.09 14.67
N ILE A 371 -2.61 7.77 14.54
CA ILE A 371 -3.89 7.21 14.09
C ILE A 371 -4.95 7.37 15.17
N ARG A 372 -4.56 7.11 16.41
CA ARG A 372 -5.46 7.26 17.56
C ARG A 372 -5.90 8.70 17.71
N ASP A 373 -4.98 9.64 17.52
CA ASP A 373 -5.24 11.08 17.62
C ASP A 373 -6.13 11.54 16.48
N ASP A 374 -5.87 11.11 15.24
CA ASP A 374 -6.74 11.37 14.08
C ASP A 374 -8.15 10.79 14.31
N ILE A 375 -8.27 9.54 14.76
CA ILE A 375 -9.57 8.92 15.08
C ILE A 375 -10.28 9.73 16.18
N SER A 376 -9.57 10.12 17.23
CA SER A 376 -10.13 10.89 18.35
C SER A 376 -10.62 12.25 17.89
N GLU A 377 -9.85 12.95 17.06
CA GLU A 377 -10.21 14.25 16.51
C GLU A 377 -11.45 14.15 15.62
N GLN A 378 -11.49 13.15 14.74
CA GLN A 378 -12.61 12.90 13.84
C GLN A 378 -13.88 12.57 14.63
N VAL A 379 -13.80 11.70 15.63
CA VAL A 379 -14.92 11.36 16.52
C VAL A 379 -15.38 12.60 17.30
N ARG A 380 -14.47 13.44 17.79
CA ARG A 380 -14.81 14.68 18.49
C ARG A 380 -15.49 15.67 17.57
N HIS A 381 -15.04 15.79 16.32
CA HIS A 381 -15.62 16.71 15.35
C HIS A 381 -17.00 16.24 14.90
N VAL A 382 -17.17 14.95 14.56
CA VAL A 382 -18.49 14.35 14.26
C VAL A 382 -19.42 14.46 15.47
N GLY A 383 -18.92 14.16 16.67
CA GLY A 383 -19.66 14.32 17.92
C GLY A 383 -20.14 15.75 18.14
N ARG A 384 -19.31 16.76 17.84
CA ARG A 384 -19.70 18.18 17.88
C ARG A 384 -20.69 18.55 16.79
N THR A 385 -20.58 18.02 15.58
CA THR A 385 -21.56 18.29 14.51
C THR A 385 -22.92 17.65 14.82
N VAL A 386 -22.92 16.47 15.46
CA VAL A 386 -24.15 15.74 15.84
C VAL A 386 -24.77 16.29 17.13
N MET A 387 -23.98 16.62 18.16
CA MET A 387 -24.47 17.26 19.40
C MET A 387 -24.72 18.77 19.24
N GLY A 388 -24.12 19.41 18.24
CA GLY A 388 -24.16 20.84 18.00
C GLY A 388 -25.13 21.28 16.91
N HIS A 389 -26.36 20.74 16.85
CA HIS A 389 -27.60 21.52 16.65
C HIS A 389 -28.87 20.70 16.42
N PRO A 390 -29.94 21.08 17.15
CA PRO A 390 -31.23 21.43 16.55
C PRO A 390 -31.62 22.90 16.85
N ARG A 391 -30.70 23.88 16.80
CA ARG A 391 -31.04 25.30 17.08
C ARG A 391 -30.73 26.35 15.98
N ASP A 392 -30.11 26.02 14.83
CA ASP A 392 -29.94 27.01 13.73
C ASP A 392 -31.15 27.09 12.82
N LEU A 393 -32.05 26.09 12.87
CA LEU A 393 -33.31 26.20 12.16
C LEU A 393 -34.19 27.33 12.73
N SER A 394 -34.08 27.63 14.02
CA SER A 394 -34.81 28.74 14.65
C SER A 394 -34.21 30.10 14.30
N CYS A 395 -32.91 30.21 14.04
CA CYS A 395 -32.28 31.48 13.64
C CYS A 395 -32.52 31.79 12.16
N PHE A 396 -32.59 30.76 11.30
CA PHE A 396 -32.97 30.91 9.89
C PHE A 396 -34.45 31.27 9.71
N ILE A 397 -35.34 30.74 10.56
CA ILE A 397 -36.78 31.09 10.53
C ILE A 397 -37.04 32.48 11.13
N SER A 398 -36.35 32.87 12.22
CA SER A 398 -36.57 34.20 12.82
C SER A 398 -36.08 35.35 11.94
N ARG A 399 -35.04 35.15 11.12
CA ARG A 399 -34.46 36.21 10.27
C ARG A 399 -35.21 36.41 8.95
N ASN A 400 -36.02 35.44 8.53
CA ASN A 400 -36.92 35.54 7.38
C ASN A 400 -38.32 36.08 7.71
N ILE A 401 -38.74 36.09 8.98
CA ILE A 401 -40.04 36.65 9.39
C ILE A 401 -39.98 38.16 9.68
N THR A 402 -38.81 38.72 9.97
CA THR A 402 -38.66 40.17 10.23
C THR A 402 -38.43 41.02 8.96
N ASN A 403 -38.23 40.41 7.79
CA ASN A 403 -38.09 41.12 6.50
C ASN A 403 -39.39 41.11 5.65
N LEU A 404 -40.52 40.72 6.25
CA LEU A 404 -41.84 40.68 5.60
C LEU A 404 -42.92 41.44 6.38
N ARG A 405 -42.53 42.44 7.18
CA ARG A 405 -43.48 43.38 7.79
C ARG A 405 -43.01 44.81 7.73
#